data_AF-A0A2P2L2Y0-F1
#
_entry.id   AF-A0A2P2L2Y0-F1
#
_cell.length_a   1.000
_cell.length_b   1.000
_cell.length_c   1.000
_cell.angle_alpha   90.00
_cell.angle_beta   90.00
_cell.angle_gamma   90.00
#
_symmetry.space_group_name_H-M   'P 1'
#
loop_
_entity.id
_entity.type
_entity.pdbx_description
1 polymer ?
#
loop_
_entity_poly.entity_id
_entity_poly.type
_entity_poly.pdbx_seq_one_letter_code
_entity_poly.pdbx_strand_id
1 'polypeptide(L)'
;MNGSISTFMLILQLDLLCLVHLRLSRHHFLGIHLVCLCLRKGRHTYQCEEREDYSGWPTNIVNIEIPSTRGVDAYPSVTDVAQANLSSMECGFPIQLSFSAREVSDGTLFKAIEDYDPDSKRLLYQLQKSYHSDPVLNPLTPWDRPPIKNVFCIYGIDLRTEVGYYFAPSGKPYPDNWIITDVIYEVEGSLYSRSGNLVEGNPGAASGDETVPYNSLALCKDWLGPKVNITRAPQPEHDGSDVQVELNVVHQDEVDIVPNMTRSPRVKYITYYEDSESIPGKRTAVWELDKANHRNIVRSPALMRELWLQMWHDINPNAKSKFVTKAKRGPLRNDDCYWDYGKARCAWPEYCEYRYVFGDVHLGQSCRLKNSLADTLSHYL
;
A
#
# COMPACT_ATOMS: atom_id res chain seq x y z
N MET A 1 -12.20 -8.03 -37.55
CA MET A 1 -11.05 -7.50 -36.79
C MET A 1 -11.61 -6.73 -35.59
N ASN A 2 -11.94 -7.42 -34.50
CA ASN A 2 -12.41 -6.79 -33.27
C ASN A 2 -11.23 -6.79 -32.29
N GLY A 3 -10.44 -5.73 -32.28
CA GLY A 3 -9.37 -5.53 -31.32
C GLY A 3 -9.98 -5.31 -29.94
N SER A 4 -9.84 -6.30 -29.05
CA SER A 4 -10.15 -6.13 -27.63
C SER A 4 -9.09 -5.20 -27.05
N ILE A 5 -9.41 -3.92 -26.90
CA ILE A 5 -8.58 -2.97 -26.16
C ILE A 5 -8.61 -3.42 -24.70
N SER A 6 -7.56 -4.08 -24.24
CA SER A 6 -7.31 -4.28 -22.82
C SER A 6 -6.93 -2.93 -22.22
N THR A 7 -7.91 -2.22 -21.69
CA THR A 7 -7.67 -1.01 -20.90
C THR A 7 -7.04 -1.43 -19.57
N PHE A 8 -5.74 -1.19 -19.42
CA PHE A 8 -5.06 -1.27 -18.14
C PHE A 8 -5.36 0.01 -17.38
N MET A 9 -6.28 -0.06 -16.41
CA MET A 9 -6.42 0.99 -15.41
C MET A 9 -5.42 0.69 -14.30
N LEU A 10 -4.24 1.31 -14.36
CA LEU A 10 -3.36 1.40 -13.19
C LEU A 10 -4.08 2.33 -12.22
N ILE A 11 -4.76 1.76 -11.23
CA ILE A 11 -5.38 2.53 -10.15
C ILE A 11 -4.23 2.94 -9.22
N LEU A 12 -3.60 4.07 -9.55
CA LEU A 12 -2.77 4.80 -8.61
C LEU A 12 -3.74 5.45 -7.61
N GLN A 13 -3.89 4.81 -6.46
CA GLN A 13 -4.77 5.23 -5.37
C GLN A 13 -4.29 6.59 -4.84
N LEU A 14 -5.19 7.58 -4.79
CA LEU A 14 -4.90 8.98 -4.45
C LEU A 14 -5.71 9.50 -3.19
N ASP A 15 -5.06 9.57 -1.99
CA ASP A 15 -5.08 10.41 -0.73
C ASP A 15 -6.18 11.27 -0.26
N LEU A 16 -6.26 11.24 1.09
CA LEU A 16 -6.53 12.36 1.98
C LEU A 16 -5.49 12.77 3.05
N LEU A 17 -4.32 12.15 3.23
CA LEU A 17 -3.37 12.58 4.31
C LEU A 17 -2.59 13.87 4.01
N CYS A 18 -2.71 14.38 2.78
CA CYS A 18 -2.05 15.62 2.35
C CYS A 18 -2.43 16.83 3.24
N LEU A 19 -3.63 16.88 3.83
CA LEU A 19 -4.09 18.06 4.59
C LEU A 19 -3.50 18.18 6.01
N VAL A 20 -3.15 17.08 6.69
CA VAL A 20 -2.61 17.11 8.07
C VAL A 20 -1.09 17.25 8.05
N HIS A 21 -0.40 16.48 7.19
CA HIS A 21 1.06 16.44 7.15
C HIS A 21 1.69 17.69 6.50
N LEU A 22 1.02 18.33 5.52
CA LEU A 22 1.57 19.51 4.83
C LEU A 22 1.69 20.74 5.72
N ARG A 23 0.95 20.80 6.84
CA ARG A 23 0.89 22.01 7.65
C ARG A 23 1.66 21.94 8.95
N LEU A 24 1.65 20.80 9.64
CA LEU A 24 2.25 20.69 10.96
C LEU A 24 3.77 20.48 10.96
N SER A 25 4.45 20.22 9.82
CA SER A 25 5.88 19.87 9.87
C SER A 25 6.78 20.26 8.67
N ARG A 26 6.39 21.22 7.80
CA ARG A 26 7.18 21.77 6.65
C ARG A 26 8.49 21.01 6.30
N HIS A 27 8.40 19.82 5.69
CA HIS A 27 9.51 19.16 4.98
C HIS A 27 8.98 18.29 3.82
N HIS A 28 9.89 17.98 2.89
CA HIS A 28 9.67 17.63 1.49
C HIS A 28 8.66 16.53 1.13
N PHE A 29 8.08 16.74 -0.04
CA PHE A 29 7.19 15.92 -0.86
C PHE A 29 7.58 14.42 -0.97
N LEU A 30 6.72 13.54 -0.51
CA LEU A 30 6.34 12.26 -1.14
C LEU A 30 4.86 12.03 -0.79
N GLY A 31 3.99 11.98 -1.80
CA GLY A 31 2.54 11.83 -1.60
C GLY A 31 2.21 10.48 -0.96
N ILE A 32 1.46 10.50 0.15
CA ILE A 32 1.09 9.31 0.93
C ILE A 32 -0.42 9.23 0.99
N HIS A 33 -0.99 8.55 -0.03
CA HIS A 33 -2.36 8.35 -0.50
C HIS A 33 -3.35 7.54 0.41
N LEU A 34 -3.71 8.03 1.63
CA LEU A 34 -4.68 7.44 2.59
C LEU A 34 -6.17 7.63 2.23
N VAL A 35 -6.84 6.50 2.04
CA VAL A 35 -8.29 6.34 1.93
C VAL A 35 -8.78 5.84 3.30
N CYS A 36 -9.57 6.65 4.01
CA CYS A 36 -10.10 6.30 5.33
C CYS A 36 -11.58 5.95 5.20
N LEU A 37 -11.97 4.69 5.46
CA LEU A 37 -13.26 4.20 5.00
C LEU A 37 -14.13 3.58 6.09
N CYS A 38 -15.40 3.98 6.02
CA CYS A 38 -16.53 3.47 6.76
C CYS A 38 -17.03 2.14 6.15
N LEU A 39 -17.29 1.11 6.96
CA LEU A 39 -17.64 -0.25 6.54
C LEU A 39 -19.08 -0.37 5.98
N ARG A 40 -19.31 -1.33 5.07
CA ARG A 40 -20.58 -1.55 4.36
C ARG A 40 -21.58 -2.30 5.25
N LYS A 41 -22.87 -1.96 5.15
CA LYS A 41 -23.98 -2.79 5.67
C LYS A 41 -25.14 -2.83 4.68
N GLY A 42 -25.19 -3.88 3.86
CA GLY A 42 -26.35 -4.21 3.02
C GLY A 42 -26.55 -3.37 1.75
N ARG A 43 -27.58 -3.74 0.96
CA ARG A 43 -27.94 -3.12 -0.33
C ARG A 43 -28.85 -1.90 -0.08
N HIS A 44 -28.32 -0.72 -0.42
CA HIS A 44 -29.01 0.57 -0.62
C HIS A 44 -29.17 1.57 0.53
N THR A 45 -28.40 1.47 1.61
CA THR A 45 -28.28 2.56 2.60
C THR A 45 -26.84 2.70 3.09
N TYR A 46 -26.16 3.77 2.70
CA TYR A 46 -24.89 4.19 3.30
C TYR A 46 -25.23 4.98 4.57
N GLN A 47 -25.44 4.26 5.67
CA GLN A 47 -25.62 4.85 6.99
C GLN A 47 -24.35 4.54 7.79
N CYS A 48 -23.62 5.58 8.20
CA CYS A 48 -22.49 5.46 9.10
C CYS A 48 -23.02 5.22 10.53
N GLU A 49 -23.73 4.11 10.75
CA GLU A 49 -24.23 3.74 12.08
C GLU A 49 -23.16 2.95 12.86
N GLU A 50 -22.97 3.42 14.10
CA GLU A 50 -22.36 2.84 15.30
C GLU A 50 -21.97 1.36 15.22
N ARG A 51 -20.83 1.06 14.60
CA ARG A 51 -20.07 -0.15 14.89
C ARG A 51 -18.69 0.26 15.40
N GLU A 52 -18.34 -0.24 16.59
CA GLU A 52 -17.11 0.06 17.32
C GLU A 52 -15.84 -0.52 16.65
N ASP A 53 -15.97 -1.35 15.62
CA ASP A 53 -14.85 -1.98 14.94
C ASP A 53 -14.44 -1.21 13.67
N TYR A 54 -13.75 -0.09 13.85
CA TYR A 54 -12.76 0.40 12.87
C TYR A 54 -11.41 -0.30 13.11
N SER A 55 -11.44 -1.56 13.53
CA SER A 55 -10.35 -2.35 14.10
C SER A 55 -9.29 -2.84 13.10
N GLY A 56 -9.38 -2.39 11.84
CA GLY A 56 -8.37 -2.72 10.84
C GLY A 56 -7.06 -1.97 11.03
N TRP A 57 -7.08 -0.72 11.52
CA TRP A 57 -5.88 0.11 11.63
C TRP A 57 -4.94 -0.34 12.76
N PRO A 58 -3.60 -0.30 12.56
CA PRO A 58 -2.70 -0.84 13.56
C PRO A 58 -2.63 -0.03 14.85
N THR A 59 -2.84 1.28 14.76
CA THR A 59 -2.77 2.21 15.88
C THR A 59 -3.54 3.49 15.57
N ASN A 60 -3.59 4.42 16.53
CA ASN A 60 -4.09 5.77 16.31
C ASN A 60 -3.15 6.52 15.36
N ILE A 61 -3.72 7.15 14.32
CA ILE A 61 -2.94 7.79 13.26
C ILE A 61 -2.26 9.07 13.78
N VAL A 62 -2.97 9.84 14.60
CA VAL A 62 -2.46 11.13 15.09
C VAL A 62 -2.55 11.17 16.60
N ASN A 63 -1.41 11.39 17.25
CA ASN A 63 -1.31 11.64 18.69
C ASN A 63 -0.76 13.06 18.86
N ILE A 64 -1.43 13.92 19.61
CA ILE A 64 -1.07 15.34 19.74
C ILE A 64 -1.10 15.79 21.20
N GLU A 65 -0.03 16.41 21.66
CA GLU A 65 0.09 16.93 23.01
C GLU A 65 -0.40 18.38 23.11
N ILE A 66 -1.57 18.63 23.67
CA ILE A 66 -2.10 19.98 23.80
C ILE A 66 -1.61 20.65 25.09
N PRO A 67 -1.15 21.92 25.05
CA PRO A 67 -0.83 22.67 26.24
C PRO A 67 -2.04 22.75 27.18
N SER A 68 -1.83 22.46 28.46
CA SER A 68 -2.86 22.46 29.51
C SER A 68 -3.43 23.85 29.83
N THR A 69 -2.68 24.89 29.56
CA THR A 69 -3.07 26.28 29.76
C THR A 69 -3.26 26.93 28.40
N ARG A 70 -4.41 27.57 28.19
CA ARG A 70 -4.67 28.41 27.02
C ARG A 70 -3.57 29.47 26.99
N GLY A 71 -2.62 29.31 26.07
CA GLY A 71 -1.54 30.28 25.88
C GLY A 71 -2.15 31.63 25.58
N VAL A 72 -1.85 32.61 26.43
CA VAL A 72 -2.09 34.03 26.18
C VAL A 72 -1.57 34.36 24.79
N ASP A 73 -2.34 35.14 24.03
CA ASP A 73 -2.04 35.54 22.65
C ASP A 73 -0.55 35.85 22.42
N ALA A 74 -0.06 35.57 21.22
CA ALA A 74 1.34 35.78 20.82
C ALA A 74 1.85 37.25 21.00
N TYR A 75 0.95 38.18 21.30
CA TYR A 75 1.24 39.50 21.86
C TYR A 75 0.34 39.73 23.08
N PRO A 76 0.81 39.48 24.32
CA PRO A 76 0.06 39.86 25.51
C PRO A 76 -0.06 41.39 25.51
N SER A 77 -1.28 41.89 25.70
CA SER A 77 -1.46 43.32 26.00
C SER A 77 -0.81 43.62 27.35
N VAL A 78 -0.39 44.86 27.61
CA VAL A 78 0.24 45.26 28.88
C VAL A 78 -0.66 44.93 30.10
N THR A 79 -1.98 44.83 29.86
CA THR A 79 -2.98 44.36 30.81
C THR A 79 -2.91 42.85 31.12
N ASP A 80 -2.56 41.99 30.16
CA ASP A 80 -2.45 40.54 30.38
C ASP A 80 -1.21 40.16 31.21
N VAL A 81 -0.14 40.96 31.09
CA VAL A 81 1.10 40.80 31.88
C VAL A 81 0.87 41.14 33.37
N ALA A 82 -0.07 42.05 33.66
CA ALA A 82 -0.42 42.41 35.03
C ALA A 82 -1.30 41.35 35.71
N GLN A 83 -2.18 40.66 34.95
CA GLN A 83 -3.01 39.57 35.47
C GLN A 83 -2.22 38.27 35.71
N ALA A 84 -1.20 37.98 34.88
CA ALA A 84 -0.39 36.75 34.99
C ALA A 84 0.46 36.68 36.28
N ASN A 85 0.82 37.84 36.86
CA ASN A 85 1.59 37.90 38.11
C ASN A 85 0.77 37.59 39.37
N LEU A 86 -0.55 37.43 39.27
CA LEU A 86 -1.45 37.12 40.41
C LEU A 86 -1.98 35.68 40.41
N SER A 87 -1.72 34.89 39.35
CA SER A 87 -2.09 33.47 39.29
C SER A 87 -0.91 32.62 38.83
N SER A 88 0.14 32.55 39.63
CA SER A 88 1.29 31.70 39.35
C SER A 88 0.95 30.22 39.56
N MET A 89 1.06 29.47 38.45
CA MET A 89 1.47 28.07 38.38
C MET A 89 0.47 26.98 38.81
N GLU A 90 -0.60 26.81 38.04
CA GLU A 90 -1.00 25.45 37.68
C GLU A 90 -0.12 24.99 36.53
N CYS A 91 0.95 24.26 36.86
CA CYS A 91 1.74 23.51 35.90
C CYS A 91 0.88 22.35 35.38
N GLY A 92 -0.10 22.65 34.54
CA GLY A 92 -0.92 21.60 33.95
C GLY A 92 -0.03 20.75 33.04
N PHE A 93 -0.06 19.43 33.22
CA PHE A 93 0.63 18.52 32.32
C PHE A 93 0.01 18.60 30.92
N PRO A 94 0.82 18.56 29.84
CA PRO A 94 0.27 18.51 28.49
C PRO A 94 -0.67 17.31 28.37
N ILE A 95 -1.85 17.53 27.79
CA ILE A 95 -2.85 16.48 27.59
C ILE A 95 -2.61 15.87 26.23
N GLN A 96 -2.29 14.58 26.18
CA GLN A 96 -2.20 13.86 24.92
C GLN A 96 -3.60 13.49 24.44
N LEU A 97 -3.96 13.93 23.24
CA LEU A 97 -5.12 13.45 22.51
C LEU A 97 -4.68 12.48 21.43
N SER A 98 -5.42 11.39 21.27
CA SER A 98 -5.16 10.37 20.25
C SER A 98 -6.37 10.24 19.35
N PHE A 99 -6.15 10.25 18.05
CA PHE A 99 -7.19 10.22 17.03
C PHE A 99 -6.99 9.01 16.12
N SER A 100 -8.05 8.23 16.01
CA SER A 100 -8.18 7.13 15.06
C SER A 100 -8.26 7.65 13.62
N ALA A 101 -8.11 6.74 12.65
CA ALA A 101 -8.28 7.07 11.24
C ALA A 101 -9.64 7.73 10.96
N ARG A 102 -10.70 7.20 11.59
CA ARG A 102 -12.07 7.71 11.47
C ARG A 102 -12.15 9.18 11.91
N GLU A 103 -11.64 9.48 13.10
CA GLU A 103 -11.68 10.83 13.69
C GLU A 103 -10.85 11.86 12.92
N VAL A 104 -9.83 11.41 12.18
CA VAL A 104 -9.12 12.25 11.22
C VAL A 104 -9.99 12.52 9.99
N SER A 105 -10.67 11.49 9.48
CA SER A 105 -11.47 11.57 8.25
C SER A 105 -12.81 12.29 8.36
N ASP A 106 -13.46 12.24 9.52
CA ASP A 106 -14.70 12.98 9.81
C ASP A 106 -14.44 14.41 10.29
N GLY A 107 -13.16 14.74 10.53
CA GLY A 107 -12.68 16.05 10.95
C GLY A 107 -12.78 16.30 12.46
N THR A 108 -13.06 15.29 13.28
CA THR A 108 -13.03 15.40 14.74
C THR A 108 -11.69 15.91 15.26
N LEU A 109 -10.57 15.47 14.67
CA LEU A 109 -9.24 16.01 14.94
C LEU A 109 -9.19 17.55 14.78
N PHE A 110 -9.61 18.05 13.61
CA PHE A 110 -9.52 19.48 13.31
C PHE A 110 -10.43 20.31 14.20
N LYS A 111 -11.60 19.78 14.59
CA LYS A 111 -12.48 20.45 15.56
C LYS A 111 -11.82 20.49 16.95
N ALA A 112 -11.16 19.42 17.37
CA ALA A 112 -10.52 19.35 18.68
C ALA A 112 -9.35 20.32 18.83
N ILE A 113 -8.64 20.62 17.74
CA ILE A 113 -7.48 21.53 17.74
C ILE A 113 -7.81 22.94 17.21
N GLU A 114 -9.09 23.25 16.98
CA GLU A 114 -9.53 24.49 16.35
C GLU A 114 -9.08 25.76 17.09
N ASP A 115 -9.06 25.71 18.41
CA ASP A 115 -8.59 26.81 19.27
C ASP A 115 -7.06 27.03 19.17
N TYR A 116 -6.30 26.02 18.74
CA TYR A 116 -4.84 26.03 18.71
C TYR A 116 -4.26 26.19 17.30
N ASP A 117 -5.01 25.78 16.28
CA ASP A 117 -4.66 25.97 14.87
C ASP A 117 -5.77 26.78 14.18
N PRO A 118 -5.55 28.09 13.91
CA PRO A 118 -6.53 28.98 13.30
C PRO A 118 -7.01 28.53 11.92
N ASP A 119 -6.27 27.63 11.27
CA ASP A 119 -6.64 27.09 9.98
C ASP A 119 -7.48 25.83 10.01
N SER A 120 -7.69 25.23 11.18
CA SER A 120 -8.58 24.09 11.36
C SER A 120 -9.97 24.35 10.75
N LYS A 121 -10.50 25.56 10.88
CA LYS A 121 -11.75 26.01 10.24
C LYS A 121 -11.70 25.88 8.72
N ARG A 122 -10.58 26.29 8.12
CA ARG A 122 -10.37 26.19 6.67
C ARG A 122 -10.25 24.73 6.24
N LEU A 123 -9.50 23.92 6.99
CA LEU A 123 -9.32 22.50 6.71
C LEU A 123 -10.65 21.74 6.81
N LEU A 124 -11.44 21.99 7.84
CA LEU A 124 -12.79 21.44 8.01
C LEU A 124 -13.72 21.82 6.86
N TYR A 125 -13.69 23.08 6.43
CA TYR A 125 -14.47 23.52 5.27
C TYR A 125 -14.05 22.78 3.99
N GLN A 126 -12.74 22.63 3.75
CA GLN A 126 -12.23 21.90 2.57
C GLN A 126 -12.57 20.40 2.64
N LEU A 127 -12.48 19.80 3.83
CA LEU A 127 -12.87 18.42 4.08
C LEU A 127 -14.34 18.19 3.76
N GLN A 128 -15.21 19.06 4.30
CA GLN A 128 -16.65 19.01 4.05
C GLN A 128 -16.96 19.19 2.57
N LYS A 129 -16.39 20.21 1.92
CA LYS A 129 -16.69 20.57 0.54
C LYS A 129 -16.20 19.53 -0.47
N SER A 130 -14.97 19.06 -0.30
CA SER A 130 -14.26 18.26 -1.32
C SER A 130 -14.44 16.76 -1.15
N TYR A 131 -14.85 16.30 0.04
CA TYR A 131 -14.93 14.85 0.32
C TYR A 131 -16.31 14.42 0.80
N HIS A 132 -16.90 15.14 1.76
CA HIS A 132 -18.23 14.78 2.30
C HIS A 132 -19.40 15.26 1.42
N SER A 133 -19.22 16.39 0.74
CA SER A 133 -20.28 17.03 -0.08
C SER A 133 -20.06 16.84 -1.58
N ASP A 134 -19.00 16.15 -1.99
CA ASP A 134 -18.75 15.85 -3.41
C ASP A 134 -19.72 14.75 -3.87
N PRO A 135 -20.62 15.04 -4.84
CA PRO A 135 -21.61 14.07 -5.31
C PRO A 135 -21.04 13.03 -6.28
N VAL A 136 -19.79 13.19 -6.74
CA VAL A 136 -19.17 12.36 -7.78
C VAL A 136 -18.31 11.25 -7.16
N LEU A 137 -17.44 11.59 -6.22
CA LEU A 137 -16.52 10.64 -5.61
C LEU A 137 -16.29 10.98 -4.15
N ASN A 138 -16.76 10.08 -3.26
CA ASN A 138 -16.37 10.11 -1.86
C ASN A 138 -15.24 9.08 -1.63
N PRO A 139 -13.97 9.51 -1.49
CA PRO A 139 -12.86 8.62 -1.17
C PRO A 139 -12.88 8.14 0.28
N LEU A 140 -13.86 8.58 1.08
CA LEU A 140 -14.11 8.14 2.45
C LEU A 140 -15.20 7.05 2.56
N THR A 141 -15.75 6.57 1.43
CA THR A 141 -16.58 5.35 1.36
C THR A 141 -15.96 4.25 0.49
N PRO A 142 -16.03 2.95 0.86
CA PRO A 142 -15.60 1.84 0.01
C PRO A 142 -16.28 1.88 -1.34
N TRP A 143 -15.50 1.63 -2.39
CA TRP A 143 -15.98 1.68 -3.76
C TRP A 143 -16.32 0.28 -4.25
N ASP A 144 -17.47 0.16 -4.93
CA ASP A 144 -17.79 -1.06 -5.65
C ASP A 144 -16.78 -1.28 -6.78
N ARG A 145 -16.55 -2.55 -7.12
CA ARG A 145 -15.65 -2.94 -8.23
C ARG A 145 -16.00 -2.14 -9.49
N PRO A 146 -15.02 -1.43 -10.09
CA PRO A 146 -15.25 -0.65 -11.30
C PRO A 146 -15.89 -1.48 -12.43
N PRO A 147 -16.80 -0.90 -13.25
CA PRO A 147 -17.55 -1.64 -14.27
C PRO A 147 -16.71 -2.01 -15.52
N ILE A 148 -15.40 -2.18 -15.39
CA ILE A 148 -14.48 -2.55 -16.47
C ILE A 148 -14.24 -4.08 -16.54
N LYS A 149 -13.78 -4.54 -17.71
CA LYS A 149 -13.58 -5.97 -18.02
C LYS A 149 -12.53 -6.61 -17.10
N ASN A 150 -11.35 -6.00 -17.05
CA ASN A 150 -10.20 -6.52 -16.32
C ASN A 150 -9.78 -5.50 -15.27
N VAL A 151 -9.63 -5.94 -14.02
CA VAL A 151 -9.06 -5.14 -12.94
C VAL A 151 -7.81 -5.85 -12.44
N PHE A 152 -6.68 -5.16 -12.44
CA PHE A 152 -5.43 -5.63 -11.85
C PHE A 152 -5.00 -4.64 -10.78
N CYS A 153 -4.93 -5.09 -9.54
CA CYS A 153 -4.41 -4.33 -8.42
C CYS A 153 -3.03 -4.88 -8.07
N ILE A 154 -2.00 -4.04 -8.08
CA ILE A 154 -0.62 -4.49 -7.95
C ILE A 154 0.09 -3.56 -6.98
N TYR A 155 0.67 -4.11 -5.92
CA TYR A 155 1.36 -3.33 -4.90
C TYR A 155 2.48 -4.13 -4.22
N GLY A 156 3.36 -3.39 -3.54
CA GLY A 156 4.41 -3.96 -2.72
C GLY A 156 3.94 -4.22 -1.29
N ILE A 157 4.55 -5.20 -0.63
CA ILE A 157 4.27 -5.52 0.77
C ILE A 157 5.56 -5.78 1.55
N ASP A 158 5.41 -5.90 2.88
CA ASP A 158 6.44 -6.29 3.84
C ASP A 158 7.61 -5.30 3.96
N LEU A 159 7.43 -4.03 3.59
CA LEU A 159 8.38 -2.96 3.89
C LEU A 159 7.95 -2.16 5.11
N ARG A 160 8.95 -1.62 5.81
CA ARG A 160 8.73 -0.75 6.97
C ARG A 160 7.94 0.48 6.55
N THR A 161 6.71 0.61 7.04
CA THR A 161 5.76 1.62 6.56
C THR A 161 5.20 2.45 7.72
N GLU A 162 5.04 3.75 7.52
CA GLU A 162 4.53 4.69 8.52
C GLU A 162 3.01 4.51 8.71
N VAL A 163 2.57 4.36 9.96
CA VAL A 163 1.16 4.10 10.32
C VAL A 163 0.60 5.04 11.38
N GLY A 164 1.45 5.81 12.07
CA GLY A 164 1.02 6.78 13.07
C GLY A 164 2.08 7.83 13.38
N TYR A 165 1.63 8.97 13.90
CA TYR A 165 2.47 10.14 14.17
C TYR A 165 2.21 10.68 15.57
N TYR A 166 3.27 11.17 16.22
CA TYR A 166 3.20 11.90 17.48
C TYR A 166 3.64 13.34 17.26
N PHE A 167 2.79 14.27 17.69
CA PHE A 167 2.99 15.71 17.58
C PHE A 167 3.07 16.32 18.98
N ALA A 168 4.02 17.21 19.18
CA ALA A 168 4.12 18.03 20.39
C ALA A 168 4.30 19.51 20.05
N PRO A 169 3.98 20.42 20.97
CA PRO A 169 4.15 21.84 20.75
C PRO A 169 5.63 22.17 20.53
N SER A 170 5.94 22.90 19.48
CA SER A 170 7.32 23.26 19.16
C SER A 170 7.88 24.41 20.02
N GLY A 171 7.00 25.10 20.75
CA GLY A 171 7.28 26.38 21.42
C GLY A 171 7.33 27.60 20.50
N LYS A 172 7.11 27.43 19.19
CA LYS A 172 7.03 28.53 18.22
C LYS A 172 5.58 28.97 18.00
N PRO A 173 5.34 30.23 17.64
CA PRO A 173 4.01 30.66 17.23
C PRO A 173 3.57 29.94 15.95
N TYR A 174 2.25 29.94 15.72
CA TYR A 174 1.66 29.52 14.45
C TYR A 174 2.36 30.20 13.25
N PRO A 175 2.63 29.49 12.13
CA PRO A 175 2.19 28.14 11.77
C PRO A 175 3.09 27.00 12.25
N ASP A 176 4.21 27.30 12.90
CA ASP A 176 5.19 26.29 13.30
C ASP A 176 4.91 25.76 14.71
N ASN A 177 3.66 25.82 15.20
CA ASN A 177 3.27 25.51 16.57
C ASN A 177 3.44 24.04 16.97
N TRP A 178 3.63 23.14 16.01
CA TRP A 178 3.75 21.69 16.22
C TRP A 178 5.00 21.12 15.55
N ILE A 179 5.53 20.04 16.12
CA ILE A 179 6.62 19.24 15.54
C ILE A 179 6.33 17.75 15.72
N ILE A 180 6.80 16.93 14.76
CA ILE A 180 6.73 15.47 14.86
C ILE A 180 7.81 15.00 15.83
N THR A 181 7.41 14.50 17.00
CA THR A 181 8.32 13.95 18.01
C THR A 181 8.65 12.48 17.72
N ASP A 182 7.67 11.71 17.25
CA ASP A 182 7.85 10.28 16.96
C ASP A 182 6.96 9.84 15.78
N VAL A 183 7.33 8.71 15.16
CA VAL A 183 6.60 8.06 14.07
C VAL A 183 6.51 6.57 14.36
N ILE A 184 5.31 6.02 14.25
CA ILE A 184 5.05 4.59 14.39
C ILE A 184 5.14 3.93 13.02
N TYR A 185 5.91 2.86 12.99
CA TYR A 185 6.15 2.04 11.82
C TYR A 185 5.57 0.65 12.02
N GLU A 186 4.95 0.12 10.98
CA GLU A 186 4.58 -1.28 10.88
C GLU A 186 5.64 -2.06 10.11
N VAL A 187 6.10 -3.16 10.69
CA VAL A 187 7.13 -4.04 10.13
C VAL A 187 6.82 -5.47 10.56
N GLU A 188 6.63 -6.37 9.60
CA GLU A 188 6.60 -7.83 9.84
C GLU A 188 5.62 -8.25 10.96
N GLY A 189 4.42 -7.64 10.99
CA GLY A 189 3.38 -7.96 11.97
C GLY A 189 3.66 -7.39 13.36
N SER A 190 4.43 -6.32 13.47
CA SER A 190 4.73 -5.62 14.73
C SER A 190 4.85 -4.11 14.52
N LEU A 191 4.63 -3.35 15.59
CA LEU A 191 4.69 -1.89 15.58
C LEU A 191 5.91 -1.39 16.35
N TYR A 192 6.63 -0.46 15.73
CA TYR A 192 7.85 0.12 16.29
C TYR A 192 7.84 1.63 16.21
N SER A 193 8.30 2.30 17.26
CA SER A 193 8.58 3.73 17.22
C SER A 193 9.78 4.06 16.33
N ARG A 194 10.02 5.35 16.06
CA ARG A 194 11.22 5.81 15.34
C ARG A 194 12.50 5.41 16.09
N SER A 195 12.46 5.38 17.42
CA SER A 195 13.56 4.92 18.28
C SER A 195 13.73 3.39 18.33
N GLY A 196 12.84 2.63 17.71
CA GLY A 196 12.89 1.16 17.68
C GLY A 196 12.25 0.46 18.88
N ASN A 197 11.50 1.19 19.70
CA ASN A 197 10.76 0.60 20.82
C ASN A 197 9.50 -0.09 20.29
N LEU A 198 9.15 -1.25 20.87
CA LEU A 198 7.90 -1.92 20.57
C LEU A 198 6.73 -1.06 21.07
N VAL A 199 5.70 -0.91 20.22
CA VAL A 199 4.48 -0.15 20.52
C VAL A 199 3.30 -1.09 20.52
N GLU A 200 2.39 -0.92 21.49
CA GLU A 200 1.15 -1.70 21.55
C GLU A 200 0.19 -1.27 20.44
N GLY A 201 -0.48 -2.25 19.82
CA GLY A 201 -1.47 -2.04 18.78
C GLY A 201 -1.84 -3.34 18.08
N ASN A 202 -2.55 -3.21 16.96
CA ASN A 202 -3.12 -4.33 16.20
C ASN A 202 -2.50 -4.41 14.79
N PRO A 203 -1.22 -4.81 14.66
CA PRO A 203 -0.57 -4.89 13.36
C PRO A 203 -1.33 -5.80 12.40
N GLY A 204 -1.35 -5.41 11.13
CA GLY A 204 -1.95 -6.16 10.05
C GLY A 204 -1.16 -7.44 9.71
N ALA A 205 -1.72 -8.22 8.80
CA ALA A 205 -1.11 -9.47 8.34
C ALA A 205 0.23 -9.27 7.60
N ALA A 206 0.42 -8.09 7.01
CA ALA A 206 1.62 -7.66 6.32
C ALA A 206 1.82 -6.16 6.54
N SER A 207 3.05 -5.69 6.35
CA SER A 207 3.32 -4.25 6.30
C SER A 207 3.22 -3.72 4.86
N GLY A 208 3.17 -2.39 4.72
CA GLY A 208 3.00 -1.73 3.43
C GLY A 208 4.21 -1.72 2.49
N ASP A 209 4.21 -0.78 1.54
CA ASP A 209 5.22 -0.63 0.48
C ASP A 209 6.28 0.45 0.77
N GLU A 210 6.49 0.76 2.06
CA GLU A 210 7.29 1.87 2.62
C GLU A 210 6.52 3.19 2.74
N THR A 211 5.57 3.45 1.85
CA THR A 211 4.83 4.72 1.77
C THR A 211 3.37 4.55 2.15
N VAL A 212 2.71 3.53 1.60
CA VAL A 212 1.28 3.26 1.78
C VAL A 212 1.11 2.00 2.63
N PRO A 213 0.36 2.05 3.74
CA PRO A 213 0.16 0.91 4.61
C PRO A 213 -0.67 -0.18 3.95
N TYR A 214 -0.41 -1.44 4.33
CA TYR A 214 -1.03 -2.62 3.74
C TYR A 214 -2.56 -2.57 3.80
N ASN A 215 -3.13 -2.07 4.90
CA ASN A 215 -4.58 -1.91 5.04
C ASN A 215 -5.23 -1.08 3.93
N SER A 216 -4.52 -0.10 3.38
CA SER A 216 -5.02 0.69 2.26
C SER A 216 -4.81 -0.03 0.93
N LEU A 217 -3.67 -0.69 0.76
CA LEU A 217 -3.31 -1.43 -0.44
C LEU A 217 -4.19 -2.65 -0.67
N ALA A 218 -4.47 -3.41 0.40
CA ALA A 218 -5.22 -4.65 0.36
C ALA A 218 -6.72 -4.47 0.06
N LEU A 219 -7.24 -3.24 0.11
CA LEU A 219 -8.66 -2.95 -0.10
C LEU A 219 -9.18 -3.44 -1.45
N CYS A 220 -8.36 -3.46 -2.48
CA CYS A 220 -8.76 -3.97 -3.79
C CYS A 220 -9.04 -5.49 -3.81
N LYS A 221 -8.71 -6.22 -2.73
CA LYS A 221 -9.15 -7.61 -2.53
C LYS A 221 -10.66 -7.72 -2.34
N ASP A 222 -11.33 -6.67 -1.85
CA ASP A 222 -12.80 -6.63 -1.75
C ASP A 222 -13.49 -6.73 -3.12
N TRP A 223 -12.76 -6.49 -4.22
CA TRP A 223 -13.26 -6.66 -5.58
C TRP A 223 -13.10 -8.09 -6.13
N LEU A 224 -12.46 -8.98 -5.39
CA LEU A 224 -12.43 -10.41 -5.66
C LEU A 224 -13.77 -11.02 -5.24
N GLY A 225 -14.30 -11.93 -6.05
CA GLY A 225 -15.52 -12.62 -5.69
C GLY A 225 -15.33 -13.70 -4.61
N PRO A 226 -16.37 -14.48 -4.31
CA PRO A 226 -16.41 -15.39 -3.16
C PRO A 226 -15.47 -16.60 -3.27
N LYS A 227 -14.93 -16.87 -4.46
CA LYS A 227 -13.95 -17.93 -4.71
C LYS A 227 -12.74 -17.33 -5.41
N VAL A 228 -11.57 -17.52 -4.80
CA VAL A 228 -10.31 -16.95 -5.29
C VAL A 228 -9.29 -18.07 -5.45
N ASN A 229 -8.53 -18.02 -6.54
CA ASN A 229 -7.37 -18.88 -6.73
C ASN A 229 -6.13 -18.12 -6.29
N ILE A 230 -5.37 -18.70 -5.37
CA ILE A 230 -4.15 -18.13 -4.83
C ILE A 230 -2.97 -18.91 -5.37
N THR A 231 -2.01 -18.21 -5.96
CA THR A 231 -0.73 -18.78 -6.36
C THR A 231 0.39 -17.96 -5.77
N ARG A 232 1.40 -18.60 -5.17
CA ARG A 232 2.63 -17.95 -4.74
C ARG A 232 3.79 -18.51 -5.52
N ALA A 233 4.55 -17.63 -6.17
CA ALA A 233 5.72 -18.01 -6.97
C ALA A 233 6.93 -17.15 -6.61
N PRO A 234 8.17 -17.67 -6.71
CA PRO A 234 9.37 -16.86 -6.57
C PRO A 234 9.38 -15.68 -7.56
N GLN A 235 9.89 -14.53 -7.12
CA GLN A 235 10.16 -13.39 -8.00
C GLN A 235 11.22 -13.64 -9.09
N PRO A 236 12.33 -14.38 -8.85
CA PRO A 236 13.28 -14.70 -9.92
C PRO A 236 12.79 -15.88 -10.79
N GLU A 237 13.59 -16.23 -11.79
CA GLU A 237 13.37 -17.40 -12.64
C GLU A 237 13.32 -18.68 -11.81
N HIS A 238 12.33 -19.53 -12.07
CA HIS A 238 12.08 -20.75 -11.31
C HIS A 238 11.51 -21.86 -12.20
N ASP A 239 11.77 -23.11 -11.83
CA ASP A 239 11.32 -24.29 -12.58
C ASP A 239 9.92 -24.76 -12.15
N GLY A 240 9.44 -24.25 -11.01
CA GLY A 240 8.13 -24.56 -10.43
C GLY A 240 8.16 -25.32 -9.12
N SER A 241 9.34 -25.78 -8.66
CA SER A 241 9.45 -26.56 -7.42
C SER A 241 8.91 -25.83 -6.19
N ASP A 242 9.09 -24.51 -6.16
CA ASP A 242 8.78 -23.65 -5.01
C ASP A 242 7.45 -22.89 -5.19
N VAL A 243 6.69 -23.22 -6.24
CA VAL A 243 5.37 -22.63 -6.50
C VAL A 243 4.32 -23.32 -5.64
N GLN A 244 3.57 -22.53 -4.89
CA GLN A 244 2.48 -22.99 -4.03
C GLN A 244 1.15 -22.53 -4.63
N VAL A 245 0.14 -23.42 -4.66
CA VAL A 245 -1.16 -23.15 -5.28
C VAL A 245 -2.28 -23.61 -4.35
N GLU A 246 -3.23 -22.72 -4.08
CA GLU A 246 -4.49 -23.02 -3.39
C GLU A 246 -5.66 -22.56 -4.28
N LEU A 247 -6.54 -23.49 -4.64
CA LEU A 247 -7.66 -23.22 -5.54
C LEU A 247 -8.98 -23.13 -4.77
N ASN A 248 -9.90 -22.31 -5.27
CA ASN A 248 -11.25 -22.14 -4.70
C ASN A 248 -11.25 -21.75 -3.21
N VAL A 249 -10.31 -20.88 -2.80
CA VAL A 249 -10.29 -20.32 -1.45
C VAL A 249 -11.54 -19.48 -1.25
N VAL A 250 -12.25 -19.72 -0.15
CA VAL A 250 -13.46 -18.98 0.20
C VAL A 250 -13.05 -17.58 0.67
N HIS A 251 -13.52 -16.57 -0.04
CA HIS A 251 -13.37 -15.17 0.33
C HIS A 251 -14.67 -14.72 1.00
N GLN A 252 -14.57 -14.31 2.26
CA GLN A 252 -15.68 -13.67 2.97
C GLN A 252 -15.58 -12.18 2.72
N ASP A 253 -16.71 -11.56 2.38
CA ASP A 253 -16.78 -10.11 2.19
C ASP A 253 -16.22 -9.41 3.44
N GLU A 254 -15.41 -8.37 3.23
CA GLU A 254 -14.85 -7.50 4.28
C GLU A 254 -13.75 -8.14 5.16
N VAL A 255 -13.30 -9.35 4.84
CA VAL A 255 -12.20 -10.03 5.55
C VAL A 255 -11.02 -10.25 4.61
N ASP A 256 -9.83 -9.78 5.02
CA ASP A 256 -8.61 -9.96 4.22
C ASP A 256 -8.28 -11.45 4.01
N ILE A 257 -7.82 -11.77 2.81
CA ILE A 257 -7.40 -13.10 2.42
C ILE A 257 -5.90 -13.24 2.72
N VAL A 258 -5.60 -13.85 3.87
CA VAL A 258 -4.24 -14.23 4.25
C VAL A 258 -3.96 -15.67 3.79
N PRO A 259 -2.99 -15.89 2.89
CA PRO A 259 -2.74 -17.20 2.30
C PRO A 259 -1.97 -18.08 3.29
N ASN A 260 -2.42 -19.33 3.46
CA ASN A 260 -1.76 -20.29 4.35
C ASN A 260 -0.58 -21.00 3.66
N MET A 261 0.36 -20.21 3.15
CA MET A 261 1.48 -20.66 2.36
C MET A 261 2.81 -20.36 3.07
N THR A 262 3.75 -21.30 2.98
CA THR A 262 5.07 -21.17 3.61
C THR A 262 5.95 -20.14 2.89
N ARG A 263 6.76 -19.39 3.65
CA ARG A 263 7.70 -18.40 3.12
C ARG A 263 9.13 -18.77 3.52
N SER A 264 10.04 -18.76 2.54
CA SER A 264 11.48 -18.82 2.82
C SER A 264 12.02 -17.41 3.02
N PRO A 265 12.75 -17.13 4.12
CA PRO A 265 13.24 -15.77 4.42
C PRO A 265 14.26 -15.24 3.43
N ARG A 266 14.84 -16.11 2.59
CA ARG A 266 15.86 -15.75 1.59
C ARG A 266 15.28 -15.49 0.19
N VAL A 267 14.01 -15.82 -0.02
CA VAL A 267 13.36 -15.76 -1.33
C VAL A 267 12.26 -14.73 -1.26
N LYS A 268 12.22 -13.83 -2.24
CA LYS A 268 11.10 -12.91 -2.43
C LYS A 268 10.07 -13.57 -3.33
N TYR A 269 8.80 -13.48 -2.96
CA TYR A 269 7.71 -14.06 -3.71
C TYR A 269 6.82 -12.99 -4.35
N ILE A 270 6.00 -13.43 -5.30
CA ILE A 270 4.79 -12.74 -5.73
C ILE A 270 3.62 -13.64 -5.36
N THR A 271 2.62 -13.09 -4.66
CA THR A 271 1.36 -13.78 -4.40
C THR A 271 0.29 -13.21 -5.32
N TYR A 272 -0.35 -14.09 -6.09
CA TYR A 272 -1.39 -13.79 -7.04
C TYR A 272 -2.73 -14.26 -6.48
N TYR A 273 -3.69 -13.37 -6.39
CA TYR A 273 -5.08 -13.66 -6.08
C TYR A 273 -5.88 -13.42 -7.35
N GLU A 274 -6.48 -14.46 -7.91
CA GLU A 274 -7.09 -14.41 -9.23
C GLU A 274 -8.55 -14.91 -9.17
N ASP A 275 -9.47 -14.07 -9.64
CA ASP A 275 -10.89 -14.39 -9.81
C ASP A 275 -11.35 -14.04 -11.24
N SER A 276 -11.95 -15.01 -11.92
CA SER A 276 -12.53 -14.83 -13.26
C SER A 276 -13.89 -15.51 -13.44
N GLU A 277 -14.42 -16.11 -12.39
CA GLU A 277 -15.66 -16.88 -12.44
C GLU A 277 -16.83 -16.13 -11.82
N SER A 278 -16.55 -15.25 -10.85
CA SER A 278 -17.58 -14.60 -10.05
C SER A 278 -18.44 -13.62 -10.84
N ILE A 279 -17.86 -12.94 -11.84
CA ILE A 279 -18.59 -12.01 -12.71
C ILE A 279 -18.39 -12.42 -14.18
N PRO A 280 -19.45 -12.86 -14.88
CA PRO A 280 -19.33 -13.32 -16.27
C PRO A 280 -18.67 -12.27 -17.18
N GLY A 281 -17.62 -12.69 -17.90
CA GLY A 281 -16.89 -11.85 -18.85
C GLY A 281 -15.96 -10.82 -18.21
N LYS A 282 -15.85 -10.80 -16.88
CA LYS A 282 -14.99 -9.92 -16.10
C LYS A 282 -14.00 -10.75 -15.28
N ARG A 283 -12.84 -10.18 -14.98
CA ARG A 283 -11.85 -10.78 -14.08
C ARG A 283 -11.18 -9.74 -13.21
N THR A 284 -10.79 -10.14 -12.02
CA THR A 284 -10.07 -9.34 -11.04
C THR A 284 -8.83 -10.11 -10.62
N ALA A 285 -7.69 -9.43 -10.56
CA ALA A 285 -6.49 -9.99 -9.99
C ALA A 285 -5.82 -9.01 -9.04
N VAL A 286 -5.29 -9.53 -7.93
CA VAL A 286 -4.46 -8.78 -6.98
C VAL A 286 -3.09 -9.43 -6.91
N TRP A 287 -2.03 -8.65 -7.14
CA TRP A 287 -0.65 -9.13 -7.13
C TRP A 287 0.11 -8.42 -6.01
N GLU A 288 0.57 -9.20 -5.04
CA GLU A 288 1.40 -8.73 -3.93
C GLU A 288 2.85 -9.08 -4.19
N LEU A 289 3.72 -8.06 -4.21
CA LEU A 289 5.15 -8.24 -4.43
C LEU A 289 5.92 -8.04 -3.13
N ASP A 290 6.59 -9.09 -2.65
CA ASP A 290 7.43 -9.02 -1.45
C ASP A 290 8.55 -7.98 -1.61
N LYS A 291 8.67 -7.10 -0.62
CA LYS A 291 9.75 -6.12 -0.48
C LYS A 291 9.90 -5.22 -1.72
N ALA A 292 8.78 -4.89 -2.38
CA ALA A 292 8.75 -3.94 -3.49
C ALA A 292 8.44 -2.53 -2.98
N ASN A 293 9.36 -1.60 -3.22
CA ASN A 293 9.23 -0.21 -2.79
C ASN A 293 8.23 0.56 -3.67
N HIS A 294 7.39 1.38 -3.03
CA HIS A 294 6.39 2.24 -3.65
C HIS A 294 6.88 2.94 -4.93
N ARG A 295 7.98 3.69 -4.82
CA ARG A 295 8.52 4.52 -5.91
C ARG A 295 9.15 3.69 -7.02
N ASN A 296 9.72 2.54 -6.68
CA ASN A 296 10.51 1.73 -7.60
C ASN A 296 9.73 0.52 -8.14
N ILE A 297 8.46 0.33 -7.78
CA ILE A 297 7.68 -0.83 -8.20
C ILE A 297 7.62 -0.97 -9.73
N VAL A 298 7.47 0.14 -10.45
CA VAL A 298 7.45 0.19 -11.93
C VAL A 298 8.81 -0.11 -12.58
N ARG A 299 9.89 -0.13 -11.79
CA ARG A 299 11.23 -0.53 -12.23
C ARG A 299 11.55 -1.97 -11.87
N SER A 300 10.65 -2.67 -11.15
CA SER A 300 10.85 -4.07 -10.77
C SER A 300 10.88 -4.96 -12.01
N PRO A 301 11.99 -5.69 -12.26
CA PRO A 301 12.07 -6.64 -13.36
C PRO A 301 11.01 -7.73 -13.25
N ALA A 302 10.73 -8.19 -12.02
CA ALA A 302 9.73 -9.21 -11.77
C ALA A 302 8.32 -8.73 -12.15
N LEU A 303 7.93 -7.52 -11.74
CA LEU A 303 6.64 -6.95 -12.14
C LEU A 303 6.53 -6.80 -13.67
N MET A 304 7.55 -6.19 -14.29
CA MET A 304 7.52 -5.94 -15.73
C MET A 304 7.43 -7.24 -16.53
N ARG A 305 8.08 -8.30 -16.06
CA ARG A 305 7.99 -9.64 -16.65
C ARG A 305 6.57 -10.19 -16.58
N GLU A 306 5.95 -10.17 -15.40
CA GLU A 306 4.59 -10.72 -15.22
C GLU A 306 3.53 -9.92 -15.97
N LEU A 307 3.64 -8.59 -15.95
CA LEU A 307 2.74 -7.72 -16.69
C LEU A 307 2.86 -7.97 -18.20
N TRP A 308 4.08 -8.06 -18.71
CA TRP A 308 4.33 -8.37 -20.12
C TRP A 308 3.79 -9.75 -20.52
N LEU A 309 4.03 -10.78 -19.69
CA LEU A 309 3.50 -12.13 -19.92
C LEU A 309 1.97 -12.14 -19.92
N GLN A 310 1.33 -11.42 -19.00
CA GLN A 310 -0.13 -11.32 -18.94
C GLN A 310 -0.70 -10.57 -20.15
N MET A 311 -0.06 -9.48 -20.58
CA MET A 311 -0.44 -8.76 -21.80
C MET A 311 -0.31 -9.64 -23.04
N TRP A 312 0.80 -10.37 -23.15
CA TRP A 312 1.03 -11.27 -24.26
C TRP A 312 -0.01 -12.41 -24.27
N HIS A 313 -0.28 -13.04 -23.13
CA HIS A 313 -1.33 -14.05 -22.97
C HIS A 313 -2.69 -13.52 -23.44
N ASP A 314 -3.08 -12.32 -23.03
CA ASP A 314 -4.38 -11.72 -23.34
C ASP A 314 -4.62 -11.42 -24.83
N ILE A 315 -3.55 -11.09 -25.56
CA ILE A 315 -3.64 -10.73 -26.98
C ILE A 315 -3.74 -11.99 -27.85
N ASN A 316 -3.26 -13.13 -27.34
CA ASN A 316 -3.17 -14.36 -28.12
C ASN A 316 -4.49 -15.14 -28.13
N PRO A 317 -5.04 -15.48 -29.31
CA PRO A 317 -6.31 -16.21 -29.41
C PRO A 317 -6.24 -17.66 -28.92
N ASN A 318 -5.02 -18.21 -28.82
CA ASN A 318 -4.78 -19.59 -28.39
C ASN A 318 -4.72 -19.74 -26.86
N ALA A 319 -4.88 -18.65 -26.11
CA ALA A 319 -4.88 -18.68 -24.65
C ALA A 319 -5.98 -19.61 -24.12
N LYS A 320 -5.59 -20.66 -23.40
CA LYS A 320 -6.53 -21.68 -22.88
C LYS A 320 -7.16 -21.29 -21.55
N SER A 321 -6.44 -20.51 -20.75
CA SER A 321 -6.83 -20.06 -19.42
C SER A 321 -7.26 -18.59 -19.41
N LYS A 322 -7.85 -18.14 -18.30
CA LYS A 322 -8.17 -16.72 -18.06
C LYS A 322 -6.99 -15.90 -17.55
N PHE A 323 -5.95 -16.52 -17.02
CA PHE A 323 -4.73 -15.88 -16.55
C PHE A 323 -3.51 -16.66 -17.00
N VAL A 324 -2.36 -16.00 -17.15
CA VAL A 324 -1.12 -16.68 -17.54
C VAL A 324 -0.71 -17.68 -16.46
N THR A 325 -0.30 -18.89 -16.86
CA THR A 325 0.22 -19.90 -15.91
C THR A 325 1.45 -19.37 -15.18
N LYS A 326 1.54 -19.63 -13.87
CA LYS A 326 2.69 -19.27 -13.02
C LYS A 326 3.57 -20.48 -12.67
N ALA A 327 3.33 -21.63 -13.28
CA ALA A 327 4.01 -22.88 -12.92
C ALA A 327 5.53 -22.84 -13.15
N LYS A 328 5.99 -22.19 -14.22
CA LYS A 328 7.41 -22.06 -14.57
C LYS A 328 7.73 -20.64 -15.02
N ARG A 329 8.88 -20.11 -14.64
CA ARG A 329 9.43 -18.85 -15.15
C ARG A 329 10.85 -19.07 -15.64
N GLY A 330 10.98 -19.21 -16.96
CA GLY A 330 12.29 -19.26 -17.60
C GLY A 330 12.86 -17.87 -17.83
N PRO A 331 14.17 -17.77 -18.14
CA PRO A 331 14.80 -16.51 -18.51
C PRO A 331 14.21 -15.99 -19.83
N LEU A 332 13.87 -14.70 -19.88
CA LEU A 332 13.26 -14.03 -21.04
C LEU A 332 14.16 -12.95 -21.63
N ARG A 333 15.20 -12.55 -20.90
CA ARG A 333 16.29 -11.67 -21.34
C ARG A 333 17.65 -12.35 -21.14
N ASN A 334 18.66 -11.84 -21.84
CA ASN A 334 20.04 -12.27 -21.60
C ASN A 334 20.47 -12.03 -20.14
N ASP A 335 20.00 -10.95 -19.52
CA ASP A 335 20.32 -10.60 -18.14
C ASP A 335 19.76 -11.61 -17.11
N ASP A 336 18.73 -12.38 -17.50
CA ASP A 336 18.13 -13.42 -16.66
C ASP A 336 18.98 -14.72 -16.71
N CYS A 337 19.89 -14.84 -17.69
CA CYS A 337 20.83 -15.94 -17.78
C CYS A 337 22.06 -15.65 -16.91
N TYR A 338 22.32 -16.52 -15.92
CA TYR A 338 23.50 -16.40 -15.06
C TYR A 338 24.36 -17.67 -15.09
N TRP A 339 25.61 -17.52 -14.65
CA TRP A 339 26.57 -18.62 -14.55
C TRP A 339 26.43 -19.33 -13.19
N ASP A 340 26.19 -20.63 -13.22
CA ASP A 340 26.23 -21.50 -12.04
C ASP A 340 27.68 -21.96 -11.81
N TYR A 341 28.37 -21.32 -10.86
CA TYR A 341 29.76 -21.64 -10.53
C TYR A 341 29.94 -23.07 -9.99
N GLY A 342 28.93 -23.63 -9.31
CA GLY A 342 29.00 -24.99 -8.77
C GLY A 342 28.95 -26.04 -9.88
N LYS A 343 28.25 -25.75 -10.98
CA LYS A 343 28.12 -26.66 -12.14
C LYS A 343 29.00 -26.28 -13.33
N ALA A 344 29.75 -25.19 -13.24
CA ALA A 344 30.59 -24.65 -14.31
C ALA A 344 29.86 -24.53 -15.67
N ARG A 345 28.62 -24.05 -15.66
CA ARG A 345 27.79 -23.83 -16.85
C ARG A 345 26.75 -22.74 -16.61
N CYS A 346 26.10 -22.25 -17.66
CA CYS A 346 24.92 -21.39 -17.49
C CYS A 346 23.82 -22.15 -16.73
N ALA A 347 23.18 -21.49 -15.76
CA ALA A 347 22.26 -22.11 -14.81
C ALA A 347 21.06 -22.78 -15.48
N TRP A 348 20.60 -22.19 -16.59
CA TRP A 348 19.47 -22.64 -17.39
C TRP A 348 19.92 -23.21 -18.73
N PRO A 349 20.49 -24.43 -18.79
CA PRO A 349 21.08 -24.96 -20.02
C PRO A 349 20.07 -25.21 -21.14
N GLU A 350 18.77 -25.30 -20.82
CA GLU A 350 17.69 -25.43 -21.81
C GLU A 350 17.50 -24.12 -22.58
N TYR A 351 17.53 -22.98 -21.88
CA TYR A 351 17.20 -21.65 -22.40
C TYR A 351 18.42 -20.81 -22.75
N CYS A 352 19.51 -20.98 -22.02
CA CYS A 352 20.71 -20.17 -22.10
C CYS A 352 21.88 -21.00 -22.64
N GLU A 353 22.75 -20.36 -23.41
CA GLU A 353 24.02 -20.88 -23.87
C GLU A 353 25.16 -19.96 -23.46
N TYR A 354 26.35 -20.54 -23.27
CA TYR A 354 27.56 -19.74 -23.09
C TYR A 354 28.03 -19.26 -24.47
N ARG A 355 27.99 -17.96 -24.68
CA ARG A 355 28.40 -17.31 -25.93
C ARG A 355 29.12 -16.03 -25.60
N TYR A 356 30.45 -16.07 -25.54
CA TYR A 356 31.29 -14.90 -25.26
C TYR A 356 31.16 -13.83 -26.35
N VAL A 357 31.09 -12.57 -25.92
CA VAL A 357 31.19 -11.38 -26.77
C VAL A 357 32.31 -10.51 -26.24
N PHE A 358 33.09 -9.91 -27.14
CA PHE A 358 34.18 -9.01 -26.75
C PHE A 358 33.65 -7.89 -25.85
N GLY A 359 34.23 -7.74 -24.67
CA GLY A 359 33.77 -6.84 -23.62
C GLY A 359 33.13 -7.54 -22.42
N ASP A 360 32.85 -8.84 -22.50
CA ASP A 360 32.43 -9.62 -21.34
C ASP A 360 33.60 -9.76 -20.34
N VAL A 361 33.36 -9.28 -19.12
CA VAL A 361 34.32 -9.22 -18.01
C VAL A 361 34.17 -10.42 -17.08
N HIS A 362 32.98 -11.02 -17.00
CA HIS A 362 32.73 -12.21 -16.17
C HIS A 362 31.86 -13.26 -16.87
N LEU A 363 31.95 -14.51 -16.41
CA LEU A 363 31.28 -15.67 -17.04
C LEU A 363 29.76 -15.50 -17.17
N GLY A 364 29.12 -14.84 -16.21
CA GLY A 364 27.70 -14.51 -16.27
C GLY A 364 27.30 -13.64 -17.47
N GLN A 365 28.12 -12.66 -17.87
CA GLN A 365 27.85 -11.82 -19.06
C GLN A 365 27.88 -12.63 -20.36
N SER A 366 28.65 -13.70 -20.36
CA SER A 366 28.71 -14.64 -21.49
C SER A 366 27.51 -15.58 -21.56
N CYS A 367 26.68 -15.69 -20.52
CA CYS A 367 25.45 -16.49 -20.57
C CYS A 367 24.33 -15.68 -21.25
N ARG A 368 23.84 -16.18 -22.38
CA ARG A 368 22.84 -15.49 -23.20
C ARG A 368 21.74 -16.44 -23.63
N LEU A 369 20.58 -15.90 -23.96
CA LEU A 369 19.46 -16.69 -24.46
C LEU A 369 19.77 -17.31 -25.82
N LYS A 370 19.28 -18.53 -26.00
CA LYS A 370 19.22 -19.20 -27.30
C LYS A 370 18.17 -18.52 -28.17
N ASN A 371 18.36 -18.59 -29.49
CA ASN A 371 17.53 -17.84 -30.46
C ASN A 371 16.05 -18.31 -30.56
N SER A 372 15.61 -19.34 -29.82
CA SER A 372 14.24 -19.89 -29.89
C SER A 372 13.29 -19.30 -28.84
N LEU A 373 13.15 -17.97 -28.83
CA LEU A 373 12.19 -17.26 -27.96
C LEU A 373 10.73 -17.67 -28.23
N ALA A 374 10.39 -18.01 -29.48
CA ALA A 374 9.01 -18.33 -29.88
C ALA A 374 8.47 -19.61 -29.20
N ASP A 375 9.28 -20.67 -29.14
CA ASP A 375 8.88 -21.93 -28.47
C ASP A 375 8.71 -21.73 -26.97
N THR A 376 9.57 -20.90 -26.37
CA THR A 376 9.55 -20.61 -24.93
C THR A 376 8.27 -19.87 -24.50
N LEU A 377 7.79 -18.94 -25.34
CA LEU A 377 6.58 -18.18 -25.03
C LEU A 377 5.30 -18.99 -25.20
N SER A 378 5.28 -19.97 -26.12
CA SER A 378 4.11 -20.81 -26.35
C SER A 378 3.62 -21.56 -25.09
N HIS A 379 4.53 -21.84 -24.15
CA HIS A 379 4.21 -22.43 -22.84
C HIS A 379 3.28 -21.54 -21.98
N TYR A 380 3.23 -20.24 -22.27
CA TYR A 380 2.45 -19.26 -21.52
C TYR A 380 1.07 -18.98 -22.13
N LEU A 381 0.63 -19.71 -23.16
CA LEU A 381 -0.73 -19.67 -23.74
C LEU A 381 -1.57 -20.86 -23.27
#